data_AF-A0A6P6I5F0-F1
#
_entry.id   AF-A0A6P6I5F0-F1
#
_cell.length_a   1.000
_cell.length_b   1.000
_cell.length_c   1.000
_cell.angle_alpha   90.00
_cell.angle_beta   90.00
_cell.angle_gamma   90.00
#
_symmetry.space_group_name_H-M   'P 1'
#
loop_
_entity.id
_entity.type
_entity.pdbx_description
1 polymer ?
#
loop_
_entity_poly.entity_id
_entity_poly.type
_entity_poly.pdbx_seq_one_letter_code
_entity_poly.pdbx_strand_id
1 'polypeptide(L)'
;MSGQSHHLRGEAQDGGKSPSLLLSQSDGNVVKRQLLYNREEAINSTLSLLNDSESSKLFAASGKPLSNCVRCAVVGNGGILNGSRQGLNIDAHDYVFRLNGAVIKGFEKDVGTKTSFYGFTVNTMKNSLISYGNLGFTSVPQGQDLRYIFIPSDIRDYVMLRSAILGVPVPEGPDKGDR
;
A
#
# COMPACT_ATOMS: atom_id res chain seq x y z
N MET A 1 17.48 46.29 -15.53
CA MET A 1 17.10 45.28 -14.49
C MET A 1 17.10 43.92 -15.17
N SER A 2 18.21 43.20 -15.06
CA SER A 2 18.44 41.89 -15.70
C SER A 2 18.16 40.81 -14.67
N GLY A 3 17.13 39.99 -14.89
CA GLY A 3 16.79 38.85 -14.05
C GLY A 3 17.51 37.59 -14.56
N GLN A 4 18.46 37.07 -13.79
CA GLN A 4 19.11 35.79 -14.06
C GLN A 4 18.21 34.63 -13.61
N SER A 5 17.93 33.71 -14.54
CA SER A 5 17.26 32.44 -14.27
C SER A 5 18.28 31.45 -13.72
N HIS A 6 18.17 31.10 -12.43
CA HIS A 6 18.99 30.06 -11.81
C HIS A 6 18.35 28.68 -12.03
N HIS A 7 18.99 27.89 -12.89
CA HIS A 7 18.69 26.47 -13.10
C HIS A 7 19.34 25.66 -11.97
N LEU A 8 18.55 25.24 -10.98
CA LEU A 8 19.00 24.32 -9.93
C LEU A 8 18.89 22.88 -10.44
N ARG A 9 20.02 22.29 -10.84
CA ARG A 9 20.19 20.83 -10.98
C ARG A 9 20.34 20.25 -9.57
N GLY A 10 19.36 19.46 -9.14
CA GLY A 10 19.48 18.62 -7.95
C GLY A 10 20.23 17.34 -8.30
N GLU A 11 21.45 17.19 -7.78
CA GLU A 11 22.18 15.92 -7.80
C GLU A 11 21.59 14.98 -6.73
N ALA A 12 21.31 13.74 -7.12
CA ALA A 12 20.89 12.69 -6.19
C ALA A 12 22.10 12.32 -5.32
N GLN A 13 22.01 12.61 -4.02
CA GLN A 13 22.95 12.10 -3.03
C GLN A 13 22.69 10.60 -2.81
N ASP A 14 23.62 9.78 -3.27
CA ASP A 14 23.76 8.37 -2.88
C ASP A 14 24.19 8.31 -1.41
N GLY A 15 23.29 7.83 -0.55
CA GLY A 15 23.47 7.85 0.89
C GLY A 15 22.84 6.63 1.55
N GLY A 16 23.64 5.58 1.72
CA GLY A 16 23.25 4.45 2.57
C GLY A 16 24.04 3.16 2.40
N LYS A 17 25.38 3.21 2.42
CA LYS A 17 26.19 1.99 2.61
C LYS A 17 25.84 1.37 3.97
N SER A 18 25.29 0.16 3.97
CA SER A 18 25.22 -0.66 5.18
C SER A 18 26.64 -0.96 5.66
N PRO A 19 26.94 -0.86 6.98
CA PRO A 19 28.23 -1.26 7.48
C PRO A 19 28.31 -2.79 7.49
N SER A 20 29.08 -3.34 6.56
CA SER A 20 29.55 -4.72 6.60
C SER A 20 30.50 -4.86 7.80
N LEU A 21 29.96 -5.25 8.97
CA LEU A 21 30.79 -5.61 10.11
C LEU A 21 31.44 -6.98 9.85
N LEU A 22 32.72 -6.96 9.51
CA LEU A 22 33.61 -8.11 9.51
C LEU A 22 33.72 -8.67 10.94
N LEU A 23 33.24 -9.89 11.16
CA LEU A 23 33.70 -10.73 12.26
C LEU A 23 34.09 -12.09 11.69
N SER A 24 35.29 -12.50 12.09
CA SER A 24 36.07 -13.66 11.64
C SER A 24 35.29 -14.98 11.61
N GLN A 25 35.62 -15.80 10.62
CA GLN A 25 35.20 -17.20 10.54
C GLN A 25 35.90 -18.01 11.63
N SER A 26 35.13 -18.78 12.41
CA SER A 26 35.55 -20.03 13.04
C SER A 26 34.29 -20.77 13.51
N ASP A 27 34.12 -21.97 12.98
CA ASP A 27 33.36 -23.13 13.46
C ASP A 27 32.09 -22.86 14.30
N GLY A 28 30.93 -23.05 13.66
CA GLY A 28 29.64 -22.95 14.34
C GLY A 28 28.45 -23.18 13.42
N ASN A 29 28.54 -24.19 12.56
CA ASN A 29 27.39 -24.74 11.85
C ASN A 29 26.43 -25.28 12.93
N VAL A 30 25.28 -24.62 13.15
CA VAL A 30 24.05 -25.04 13.88
C VAL A 30 23.41 -23.97 14.82
N VAL A 31 24.10 -22.92 15.31
CA VAL A 31 23.45 -21.98 16.28
C VAL A 31 23.83 -20.49 16.11
N LYS A 32 23.79 -19.96 14.88
CA LYS A 32 23.97 -18.51 14.67
C LYS A 32 23.00 -17.94 13.63
N ARG A 33 21.77 -17.68 14.10
CA ARG A 33 20.86 -16.54 13.81
C ARG A 33 19.41 -16.96 13.53
N GLN A 34 18.67 -17.15 14.61
CA GLN A 34 17.20 -17.22 14.68
C GLN A 34 16.48 -15.89 14.34
N LEU A 35 17.08 -14.94 13.62
CA LEU A 35 16.43 -13.65 13.28
C LEU A 35 16.97 -13.09 11.95
N LEU A 36 17.02 -13.92 10.92
CA LEU A 36 17.03 -13.41 9.56
C LEU A 36 15.68 -13.76 8.98
N TYR A 37 14.83 -12.74 8.91
CA TYR A 37 13.70 -12.71 8.00
C TYR A 37 14.19 -13.25 6.65
N ASN A 38 13.88 -14.50 6.32
CA ASN A 38 14.35 -15.08 5.08
C ASN A 38 13.50 -14.50 3.96
N ARG A 39 14.03 -13.45 3.32
CA ARG A 39 13.34 -12.70 2.27
C ARG A 39 12.78 -13.61 1.19
N GLU A 40 13.54 -14.61 0.77
CA GLU A 40 13.10 -15.57 -0.25
C GLU A 40 11.95 -16.46 0.25
N GLU A 41 12.03 -16.94 1.49
CA GLU A 41 10.98 -17.76 2.10
C GLU A 41 9.67 -16.98 2.22
N ALA A 42 9.72 -15.73 2.70
CA ALA A 42 8.56 -14.86 2.77
C ALA A 42 7.93 -14.60 1.39
N ILE A 43 8.76 -14.33 0.38
CA ILE A 43 8.27 -14.12 -0.99
C ILE A 43 7.63 -15.40 -1.52
N ASN A 44 8.34 -16.52 -1.49
CA ASN A 44 7.88 -17.78 -2.05
C ASN A 44 6.62 -18.31 -1.36
N SER A 45 6.57 -18.23 -0.03
CA SER A 45 5.39 -18.65 0.75
C SER A 45 4.19 -17.74 0.58
N THR A 46 4.39 -16.48 0.17
CA THR A 46 3.29 -15.56 -0.16
C THR A 46 2.81 -15.78 -1.59
N LEU A 47 3.73 -15.86 -2.55
CA LEU A 47 3.38 -16.04 -3.97
C LEU A 47 2.72 -17.40 -4.24
N SER A 48 3.04 -18.44 -3.47
CA SER A 48 2.35 -19.73 -3.57
C SER A 48 0.86 -19.65 -3.24
N LEU A 49 0.42 -18.63 -2.49
CA LEU A 49 -0.99 -18.36 -2.19
C LEU A 49 -1.71 -17.57 -3.30
N LEU A 50 -0.97 -17.06 -4.28
CA LEU A 50 -1.48 -16.22 -5.39
C LEU A 50 -1.43 -16.97 -6.73
N ASN A 51 -1.56 -18.29 -6.70
CA ASN A 51 -1.50 -19.15 -7.89
C ASN A 51 -2.79 -19.14 -8.73
N ASP A 52 -3.89 -18.62 -8.18
CA ASP A 52 -5.16 -18.48 -8.90
C ASP A 52 -5.05 -17.44 -10.03
N SER A 53 -5.58 -17.76 -11.20
CA SER A 53 -5.68 -16.85 -12.33
C SER A 53 -6.38 -15.53 -12.00
N GLU A 54 -7.31 -15.51 -11.04
CA GLU A 54 -7.97 -14.30 -10.58
C GLU A 54 -7.02 -13.34 -9.85
N SER A 55 -5.94 -13.85 -9.24
CA SER A 55 -4.91 -13.02 -8.60
C SER A 55 -4.12 -12.17 -9.61
N SER A 56 -4.15 -12.54 -10.89
CA SER A 56 -3.46 -11.81 -11.96
C SER A 56 -4.24 -10.62 -12.53
N LYS A 57 -5.51 -10.43 -12.14
CA LYS A 57 -6.41 -9.41 -12.72
C LYS A 57 -7.10 -8.61 -11.62
N LEU A 58 -7.13 -7.28 -11.80
CA LEU A 58 -7.90 -6.39 -10.91
C LEU A 58 -9.40 -6.45 -11.20
N PHE A 59 -9.77 -6.63 -12.46
CA PHE A 59 -11.16 -6.75 -12.88
C PHE A 59 -11.38 -8.20 -13.29
N ALA A 60 -12.13 -8.94 -12.48
CA ALA A 60 -12.75 -10.16 -12.97
C ALA A 60 -13.64 -9.80 -14.18
N ALA A 61 -13.83 -10.73 -15.11
CA ALA A 61 -14.92 -10.64 -16.07
C ALA A 61 -16.23 -10.82 -15.28
N SER A 62 -16.63 -9.78 -14.56
CA SER A 62 -17.83 -9.75 -13.73
C SER A 62 -18.98 -10.24 -14.60
N GLY A 63 -19.78 -11.21 -14.14
CA GLY A 63 -20.96 -11.71 -14.86
C GLY A 63 -22.07 -10.66 -15.09
N LYS A 64 -21.78 -9.37 -14.89
CA LYS A 64 -22.57 -8.25 -15.38
C LYS A 64 -21.95 -7.78 -16.68
N PRO A 65 -22.72 -7.58 -17.76
CA PRO A 65 -22.18 -6.95 -18.96
C PRO A 65 -21.73 -5.55 -18.54
N LEU A 66 -20.42 -5.41 -18.31
CA LEU A 66 -19.80 -4.10 -18.31
C LEU A 66 -20.21 -3.51 -19.65
N SER A 67 -20.67 -2.26 -19.65
CA SER A 67 -20.63 -1.47 -20.87
C SER A 67 -19.23 -1.65 -21.48
N ASN A 68 -19.09 -1.59 -22.81
CA ASN A 68 -17.80 -1.84 -23.49
C ASN A 68 -16.62 -0.95 -23.01
N CYS A 69 -16.83 -0.04 -22.05
CA CYS A 69 -15.83 0.85 -21.47
C CYS A 69 -15.94 0.86 -19.94
N VAL A 70 -14.84 0.55 -19.26
CA VAL A 70 -14.70 0.71 -17.81
C VAL A 70 -14.21 2.11 -17.49
N ARG A 71 -14.91 2.85 -16.63
CA ARG A 71 -14.55 4.19 -16.16
C ARG A 71 -14.03 4.12 -14.73
N CYS A 72 -12.85 4.69 -14.51
CA CYS A 72 -12.18 4.67 -13.21
C CYS A 72 -11.90 6.10 -12.74
N ALA A 73 -12.05 6.34 -11.43
CA ALA A 73 -11.49 7.52 -10.76
C ALA A 73 -10.33 7.09 -9.85
N VAL A 74 -9.22 7.82 -9.92
CA VAL A 74 -8.08 7.64 -9.01
C VAL A 74 -7.99 8.88 -8.12
N VAL A 75 -8.18 8.70 -6.82
CA VAL A 75 -8.26 9.79 -5.86
C VAL A 75 -6.98 9.84 -5.04
N GLY A 76 -6.15 10.84 -5.32
CA GLY A 76 -5.03 11.21 -4.46
C GLY A 76 -5.48 12.01 -3.23
N ASN A 77 -4.59 12.18 -2.26
CA ASN A 77 -4.90 12.86 -0.99
C ASN A 77 -4.49 14.35 -1.00
N GLY A 78 -4.51 14.98 -2.16
CA GLY A 78 -4.05 16.36 -2.34
C GLY A 78 -5.07 17.38 -1.83
N GLY A 79 -4.60 18.46 -1.19
CA GLY A 79 -5.46 19.51 -0.62
C GLY A 79 -6.36 20.24 -1.62
N ILE A 80 -6.11 20.12 -2.93
CA ILE A 80 -6.95 20.69 -3.99
C ILE A 80 -8.39 20.14 -3.99
N LEU A 81 -8.62 18.96 -3.41
CA LEU A 81 -9.96 18.39 -3.30
C LEU A 81 -10.80 19.07 -2.20
N ASN A 82 -10.19 19.75 -1.23
CA ASN A 82 -10.91 20.39 -0.13
C ASN A 82 -11.83 21.50 -0.64
N GLY A 83 -13.13 21.37 -0.40
CA GLY A 83 -14.17 22.29 -0.89
C GLY A 83 -14.50 22.17 -2.38
N SER A 84 -13.91 21.21 -3.10
CA SER A 84 -14.09 21.01 -4.53
C SER A 84 -15.48 20.47 -4.91
N ARG A 85 -16.18 19.85 -3.96
CA ARG A 85 -17.48 19.18 -4.14
C ARG A 85 -17.49 18.11 -5.25
N GLN A 86 -16.34 17.47 -5.51
CA GLN A 86 -16.19 16.47 -6.56
C GLN A 86 -16.73 15.08 -6.18
N GLY A 87 -17.21 14.88 -4.96
CA GLY A 87 -17.52 13.54 -4.45
C GLY A 87 -18.53 12.76 -5.28
N LEU A 88 -19.60 13.43 -5.74
CA LEU A 88 -20.59 12.80 -6.62
C LEU A 88 -20.02 12.45 -8.00
N ASN A 89 -19.15 13.30 -8.54
CA ASN A 89 -18.50 13.06 -9.83
C ASN A 89 -17.49 11.90 -9.74
N ILE A 90 -16.76 11.80 -8.62
CA ILE A 90 -15.88 10.66 -8.31
C ILE A 90 -16.70 9.37 -8.22
N ASP A 91 -17.76 9.37 -7.40
CA ASP A 91 -18.60 8.18 -7.16
C ASP A 91 -19.39 7.74 -8.39
N ALA A 92 -19.54 8.59 -9.42
CA ALA A 92 -20.17 8.23 -10.70
C ALA A 92 -19.34 7.27 -11.57
N HIS A 93 -18.06 7.02 -11.24
CA HIS A 93 -17.22 6.06 -11.96
C HIS A 93 -17.55 4.61 -11.56
N ASP A 94 -17.26 3.66 -12.44
CA ASP A 94 -17.48 2.23 -12.18
C ASP A 94 -16.62 1.76 -11.00
N TYR A 95 -15.34 2.17 -11.01
CA TYR A 95 -14.38 1.85 -9.97
C TYR A 95 -13.68 3.10 -9.43
N VAL A 96 -13.44 3.10 -8.12
CA VAL A 96 -12.69 4.18 -7.45
C VAL A 96 -11.47 3.61 -6.74
N PHE A 97 -10.31 4.13 -7.09
CA PHE A 97 -9.03 3.81 -6.48
C PHE A 97 -8.67 4.87 -5.44
N ARG A 98 -8.32 4.42 -4.24
CA ARG A 98 -7.79 5.26 -3.16
C ARG A 98 -6.49 4.67 -2.64
N LEU A 99 -5.69 5.46 -1.94
CA LEU A 99 -4.40 5.01 -1.43
C LEU A 99 -3.96 5.79 -0.20
N ASN A 100 -3.11 5.18 0.63
CA ASN A 100 -2.50 5.81 1.80
C ASN A 100 -3.55 6.45 2.73
N GLY A 101 -3.30 7.63 3.30
CA GLY A 101 -4.23 8.36 4.17
C GLY A 101 -5.50 8.91 3.49
N ALA A 102 -6.30 8.03 2.89
CA ALA A 102 -7.55 8.37 2.21
C ALA A 102 -8.69 8.63 3.22
N VAL A 103 -8.65 9.78 3.89
CA VAL A 103 -9.71 10.23 4.79
C VAL A 103 -10.99 10.48 3.98
N ILE A 104 -12.06 9.75 4.32
CA ILE A 104 -13.39 9.93 3.73
C ILE A 104 -14.33 10.65 4.71
N LYS A 105 -14.32 10.23 5.98
CA LYS A 105 -15.25 10.72 7.00
C LYS A 105 -15.13 12.25 7.16
N GLY A 106 -16.21 12.97 6.91
CA GLY A 106 -16.28 14.43 6.97
C GLY A 106 -15.87 15.15 5.68
N PHE A 107 -15.38 14.43 4.66
CA PHE A 107 -14.97 14.95 3.35
C PHE A 107 -15.76 14.33 2.19
N GLU A 108 -16.83 13.60 2.46
CA GLU A 108 -17.58 12.81 1.47
C GLU A 108 -18.08 13.66 0.29
N LYS A 109 -18.44 14.92 0.56
CA LYS A 109 -18.87 15.87 -0.50
C LYS A 109 -17.75 16.16 -1.50
N ASP A 110 -16.51 16.14 -1.05
CA ASP A 110 -15.33 16.48 -1.84
C ASP A 110 -14.70 15.25 -2.49
N VAL A 111 -14.58 14.16 -1.73
CA VAL A 111 -13.83 12.97 -2.16
C VAL A 111 -14.69 11.76 -2.49
N GLY A 112 -16.00 11.81 -2.22
CA GLY A 112 -16.91 10.70 -2.43
C GLY A 112 -16.82 9.64 -1.32
N THR A 113 -17.60 8.57 -1.48
CA THR A 113 -17.70 7.45 -0.52
C THR A 113 -17.31 6.11 -1.14
N LYS A 114 -17.41 5.98 -2.47
CA LYS A 114 -17.08 4.73 -3.16
C LYS A 114 -15.58 4.47 -3.07
N THR A 115 -15.24 3.22 -2.73
CA THR A 115 -13.87 2.70 -2.81
C THR A 115 -13.95 1.26 -3.30
N SER A 116 -13.38 1.02 -4.48
CA SER A 116 -13.30 -0.32 -5.08
C SER A 116 -11.92 -0.94 -4.90
N PHE A 117 -10.89 -0.11 -4.90
CA PHE A 117 -9.51 -0.53 -4.70
C PHE A 117 -8.82 0.40 -3.71
N TYR A 118 -8.06 -0.18 -2.79
CA TYR A 118 -7.23 0.56 -1.86
C TYR A 118 -5.78 0.09 -1.93
N GLY A 119 -4.89 0.95 -2.43
CA GLY A 119 -3.47 0.67 -2.62
C GLY A 119 -2.61 1.21 -1.49
N PHE A 120 -1.63 0.43 -1.03
CA PHE A 120 -0.74 0.85 0.04
C PHE A 120 0.55 0.02 0.10
N THR A 121 1.57 0.60 0.74
CA THR A 121 2.60 -0.17 1.44
C THR A 121 2.19 -0.25 2.91
N VAL A 122 2.52 -1.33 3.60
CA VAL A 122 2.19 -1.52 5.02
C VAL A 122 2.75 -0.38 5.86
N ASN A 123 3.98 0.06 5.57
CA ASN A 123 4.60 1.19 6.23
C ASN A 123 3.77 2.47 6.11
N THR A 124 3.38 2.86 4.89
CA THR A 124 2.64 4.10 4.67
C THR A 124 1.22 4.02 5.23
N MET A 125 0.58 2.85 5.17
CA MET A 125 -0.73 2.62 5.78
C MET A 125 -0.68 2.86 7.29
N LYS A 126 0.26 2.22 8.00
CA LYS A 126 0.40 2.37 9.46
C LYS A 126 0.75 3.81 9.85
N ASN A 127 1.68 4.44 9.12
CA ASN A 127 2.03 5.84 9.35
C ASN A 127 0.83 6.77 9.15
N SER A 128 -0.04 6.48 8.18
CA SER A 128 -1.26 7.26 7.92
C SER A 128 -2.26 7.10 9.06
N LEU A 129 -2.48 5.87 9.57
CA LEU A 129 -3.38 5.62 10.71
C LEU A 129 -2.94 6.38 11.96
N ILE A 130 -1.63 6.47 12.21
CA ILE A 130 -1.08 7.22 13.34
C ILE A 130 -1.20 8.73 13.10
N SER A 131 -0.72 9.21 11.95
CA SER A 131 -0.61 10.65 11.67
C SER A 131 -1.95 11.34 11.46
N TYR A 132 -2.91 10.63 10.87
CA TYR A 132 -4.20 11.18 10.46
C TYR A 132 -5.38 10.65 11.27
N GLY A 133 -5.13 9.89 12.35
CA GLY A 133 -6.19 9.36 13.22
C GLY A 133 -7.10 10.45 13.77
N ASN A 134 -6.51 11.55 14.27
CA ASN A 134 -7.26 12.72 14.76
C ASN A 134 -7.96 13.52 13.66
N LEU A 135 -7.58 13.30 12.39
CA LEU A 135 -8.21 13.90 11.22
C LEU A 135 -9.30 13.01 10.60
N GLY A 136 -9.60 11.86 11.23
CA GLY A 136 -10.66 10.95 10.81
C GLY A 136 -10.17 9.67 10.12
N PHE A 137 -8.86 9.49 9.88
CA PHE A 137 -8.31 8.25 9.34
C PHE A 137 -8.14 7.18 10.42
N THR A 138 -9.27 6.70 10.95
CA THR A 138 -9.30 5.73 12.05
C THR A 138 -9.21 4.28 11.61
N SER A 139 -9.51 4.00 10.33
CA SER A 139 -9.37 2.69 9.70
C SER A 139 -9.16 2.87 8.21
N VAL A 140 -8.57 1.86 7.55
CA VAL A 140 -8.59 1.80 6.08
C VAL A 140 -10.02 1.56 5.57
N PRO A 141 -10.36 1.98 4.33
CA PRO A 141 -11.70 1.77 3.79
C PRO A 141 -12.10 0.30 3.80
N GLN A 142 -13.35 0.01 4.17
CA GLN A 142 -13.93 -1.32 4.18
C GLN A 142 -15.12 -1.37 3.22
N GLY A 143 -15.35 -2.51 2.56
CA GLY A 143 -16.50 -2.69 1.67
C GLY A 143 -16.58 -4.11 1.12
N GLN A 144 -17.80 -4.54 0.76
CA GLN A 144 -18.08 -5.91 0.31
C GLN A 144 -17.29 -6.30 -0.95
N ASP A 145 -17.09 -5.35 -1.87
CA ASP A 145 -16.39 -5.57 -3.14
C ASP A 145 -15.02 -4.86 -3.20
N LEU A 146 -14.51 -4.43 -2.04
CA LEU A 146 -13.24 -3.71 -1.95
C LEU A 146 -12.07 -4.69 -2.09
N ARG A 147 -11.12 -4.36 -2.96
CA ARG A 147 -9.86 -5.09 -3.12
C ARG A 147 -8.67 -4.28 -2.63
N TYR A 148 -7.86 -4.91 -1.80
CA TYR A 148 -6.60 -4.35 -1.29
C TYR A 148 -5.46 -4.64 -2.26
N ILE A 149 -4.70 -3.61 -2.64
CA ILE A 149 -3.54 -3.73 -3.53
C ILE A 149 -2.28 -3.47 -2.70
N PHE A 150 -1.53 -4.52 -2.42
CA PHE A 150 -0.23 -4.43 -1.76
C PHE A 150 0.83 -3.99 -2.76
N ILE A 151 1.62 -2.98 -2.40
CA ILE A 151 2.78 -2.53 -3.16
C ILE A 151 4.01 -3.21 -2.54
N PRO A 152 4.73 -4.09 -3.27
CA PRO A 152 5.85 -4.87 -2.72
C PRO A 152 7.12 -4.01 -2.58
N SER A 153 7.10 -3.07 -1.63
CA SER A 153 8.18 -2.10 -1.41
C SER A 153 9.20 -2.58 -0.39
N ASP A 154 8.73 -3.31 0.61
CA ASP A 154 9.52 -3.87 1.69
C ASP A 154 8.99 -5.26 1.99
N ILE A 155 9.80 -6.05 2.69
CA ILE A 155 9.47 -7.43 2.90
C ILE A 155 8.25 -7.61 3.82
N ARG A 156 7.97 -6.63 4.69
CA ARG A 156 6.74 -6.55 5.46
C ARG A 156 5.47 -6.63 4.62
N ASP A 157 5.51 -6.14 3.37
CA ASP A 157 4.33 -6.15 2.49
C ASP A 157 3.95 -7.58 2.12
N TYR A 158 4.94 -8.46 1.93
CA TYR A 158 4.73 -9.88 1.66
C TYR A 158 4.19 -10.62 2.88
N VAL A 159 4.82 -10.45 4.05
CA VAL A 159 4.36 -11.15 5.27
C VAL A 159 2.99 -10.67 5.73
N MET A 160 2.68 -9.38 5.59
CA MET A 160 1.33 -8.87 5.84
C MET A 160 0.33 -9.45 4.84
N LEU A 161 0.64 -9.45 3.54
CA LEU A 161 -0.23 -10.03 2.51
C LEU A 161 -0.53 -11.51 2.79
N ARG A 162 0.50 -12.31 3.10
CA ARG A 162 0.34 -13.71 3.48
C ARG A 162 -0.58 -13.87 4.69
N SER A 163 -0.35 -13.07 5.74
CA SER A 163 -1.13 -13.13 6.98
C SER A 163 -2.60 -12.75 6.75
N ALA A 164 -2.85 -11.74 5.92
CA ALA A 164 -4.18 -11.31 5.52
C ALA A 164 -4.92 -12.39 4.72
N ILE A 165 -4.26 -13.05 3.75
CA ILE A 165 -4.86 -14.15 2.98
C ILE A 165 -5.20 -15.34 3.89
N LEU A 166 -4.31 -15.68 4.83
CA LEU A 166 -4.49 -16.80 5.75
C LEU A 166 -5.42 -16.50 6.93
N GLY A 167 -5.79 -15.24 7.15
CA GLY A 167 -6.62 -14.81 8.28
C GLY A 167 -5.94 -14.99 9.65
N VAL A 168 -4.61 -14.87 9.71
CA VAL A 168 -3.81 -15.06 10.94
C VAL A 168 -3.08 -13.78 11.32
N PRO A 169 -2.74 -13.58 12.59
CA PRO A 169 -1.86 -12.47 12.98
C PRO A 169 -0.49 -12.58 12.33
N VAL A 170 0.13 -11.43 12.05
CA VAL A 170 1.47 -11.35 11.49
C VAL A 170 2.49 -12.06 12.41
N PRO A 171 3.20 -13.10 11.93
CA PRO A 171 4.01 -13.96 12.80
C PRO A 171 5.38 -13.37 13.16
N GLU A 172 5.90 -12.46 12.34
CA GLU A 172 7.28 -11.98 12.41
C GLU A 172 7.48 -10.58 11.82
N GLY A 173 8.70 -10.05 11.97
CA GLY A 173 9.07 -8.73 11.46
C GLY A 173 8.53 -7.57 12.33
N PRO A 174 8.66 -6.32 11.83
CA PRO A 174 8.27 -5.11 12.57
C PRO A 174 6.78 -5.03 12.90
N ASP A 175 5.94 -5.75 12.17
CA ASP A 175 4.48 -5.71 12.26
C ASP A 175 3.92 -6.95 12.98
N LYS A 176 4.75 -7.71 13.69
CA LYS A 176 4.35 -8.92 14.42
C LYS A 176 3.20 -8.64 15.40
N GLY A 177 2.15 -9.46 15.30
CA GLY A 177 0.94 -9.38 16.12
C GLY A 177 -0.22 -8.60 15.49
N ASP A 178 0.04 -7.86 14.42
CA ASP A 178 -1.01 -7.16 13.66
C ASP A 178 -1.97 -8.14 12.98
N ARG A 179 -3.21 -7.69 12.72
CA ARG A 179 -4.28 -8.45 12.06
C ARG A 179 -4.84 -7.69 10.87
#